data_AF-A0A1V9RH64-F1
#
_entry.id   AF-A0A1V9RH64-F1
#
_cell.length_a   1.000
_cell.length_b   1.000
_cell.length_c   1.000
_cell.angle_alpha   90.00
_cell.angle_beta   90.00
_cell.angle_gamma   90.00
#
_symmetry.space_group_name_H-M   'P 1'
#
loop_
_entity.id
_entity.type
_entity.pdbx_description
1 polymer ?
#
loop_
_entity_poly.entity_id
_entity_poly.type
_entity_poly.pdbx_seq_one_letter_code
_entity_poly.pdbx_strand_id
1 'polypeptide(L)'
;MTPAEADKLFMKNEGELVDLDEIEGRVALEGALPYPPGVFIVAPGEKWQKIDVDYFKILMGAIDKFPGFDPEIQGVYLDKDTGVTKAQGFVL
;
A
#
# COMPACT_ATOMS: atom_id res chain seq x y z
N MET A 1 14.69 7.09 3.92
CA MET A 1 14.59 8.37 3.21
C MET A 1 13.77 9.30 4.10
N THR A 2 14.00 10.61 4.08
CA THR A 2 13.13 11.49 4.88
C THR A 2 11.76 11.65 4.21
N PRO A 3 10.67 11.88 4.97
CA PRO A 3 9.35 12.08 4.37
C PRO A 3 9.31 13.23 3.36
N ALA A 4 10.06 14.31 3.60
CA ALA A 4 10.14 15.45 2.69
C ALA A 4 10.87 15.14 1.37
N GLU A 5 11.80 14.17 1.36
CA GLU A 5 12.42 13.69 0.12
C GLU A 5 11.45 12.79 -0.66
N ALA A 6 10.75 11.89 0.04
CA ALA A 6 9.74 11.02 -0.58
C ALA A 6 8.62 11.84 -1.23
N ASP A 7 8.09 12.85 -0.54
CA ASP A 7 7.08 13.77 -1.08
C ASP A 7 7.56 14.49 -2.34
N LYS A 8 8.82 14.97 -2.38
CA LYS A 8 9.38 15.60 -3.58
C LYS A 8 9.48 14.65 -4.76
N LEU A 9 9.80 13.38 -4.55
CA LEU A 9 9.86 12.37 -5.61
C LEU A 9 8.44 12.03 -6.09
N PHE A 10 7.49 11.87 -5.16
CA PHE A 10 6.08 11.65 -5.46
C PHE A 10 5.50 12.77 -6.32
N MET A 11 5.70 14.03 -5.93
CA MET A 11 5.21 15.21 -6.67
C MET A 11 5.79 15.34 -8.09
N LYS A 12 6.94 14.71 -8.34
CA LYS A 12 7.58 14.67 -9.67
C LYS A 12 7.24 13.41 -10.45
N ASN A 13 6.42 12.51 -9.89
CA ASN A 13 6.13 11.19 -10.44
C ASN A 13 7.40 10.35 -10.67
N GLU A 14 8.41 10.50 -9.79
CA GLU A 14 9.68 9.76 -9.82
C GLU A 14 9.57 8.46 -9.00
N GLY A 15 8.70 7.56 -9.45
CA GLY A 15 8.47 6.25 -8.83
C GLY A 15 7.69 5.32 -9.76
N GLU A 16 7.29 4.16 -9.25
CA GLU A 16 6.49 3.18 -9.98
C GLU A 16 5.42 2.54 -9.09
N LEU A 17 4.33 2.09 -9.71
CA LEU A 17 3.35 1.22 -9.05
C LEU A 17 3.87 -0.21 -9.06
N VAL A 18 3.98 -0.79 -7.87
CA VAL A 18 4.46 -2.16 -7.68
C VAL A 18 3.41 -2.97 -6.95
N ASP A 19 3.18 -4.20 -7.41
CA ASP A 19 2.28 -5.14 -6.77
C ASP A 19 2.75 -5.45 -5.34
N LEU A 20 1.80 -5.59 -4.41
CA LEU A 20 2.07 -5.87 -3.00
C LEU A 20 2.87 -7.17 -2.79
N ASP A 21 2.84 -8.10 -3.75
CA ASP A 21 3.64 -9.33 -3.74
C ASP A 21 5.15 -9.09 -3.98
N GLU A 22 5.52 -7.96 -4.58
CA GLU A 22 6.89 -7.61 -4.97
C GLU A 22 7.41 -6.35 -4.26
N ILE A 23 6.59 -5.73 -3.40
CA ILE A 23 6.88 -4.43 -2.80
C ILE A 23 7.83 -4.47 -1.58
N GLU A 24 8.04 -5.65 -0.99
CA GLU A 24 8.87 -5.78 0.23
C GLU A 24 10.27 -5.21 0.02
N GLY A 25 10.71 -4.32 0.93
CA GLY A 25 12.00 -3.65 0.89
C GLY A 25 12.07 -2.40 0.00
N ARG A 26 11.03 -2.12 -0.81
CA ARG A 26 10.91 -0.88 -1.62
C ARG A 26 10.55 0.31 -0.74
N VAL A 27 10.96 1.51 -1.14
CA VAL A 27 10.71 2.74 -0.37
C VAL A 27 9.35 3.31 -0.77
N ALA A 28 8.44 3.45 0.19
CA ALA A 28 7.13 4.05 -0.05
C ALA A 28 7.27 5.53 -0.38
N LEU A 29 6.61 5.99 -1.44
CA LEU A 29 6.52 7.42 -1.78
C LEU A 29 5.20 8.05 -1.30
N GLU A 30 4.20 7.22 -1.01
CA GLU A 30 2.95 7.58 -0.34
C GLU A 30 2.84 6.85 1.00
N GLY A 31 1.96 7.33 1.89
CA GLY A 31 1.73 6.68 3.16
C GLY A 31 0.65 5.60 3.05
N ALA A 32 0.95 4.39 3.50
CA ALA A 32 0.01 3.27 3.49
C ALA A 32 -0.82 3.26 4.78
N LEU A 33 -2.13 3.45 4.64
CA LEU A 33 -3.06 3.67 5.75
C LEU A 33 -4.26 2.71 5.65
N PRO A 34 -4.29 1.63 6.44
CA PRO A 34 -5.44 0.75 6.57
C PRO A 34 -6.39 1.16 7.72
N TYR A 35 -7.68 0.84 7.59
CA TYR A 35 -8.67 0.91 8.65
C TYR A 35 -9.28 -0.47 8.96
N PRO A 36 -9.16 -0.95 10.22
CA PRO A 36 -8.35 -0.37 11.31
C PRO A 36 -6.84 -0.43 11.02
N PRO A 37 -5.98 0.29 11.76
CA PRO A 37 -6.29 1.21 12.87
C PRO A 37 -6.62 2.64 12.44
N GLY A 38 -6.40 3.03 11.19
CA GLY A 38 -6.64 4.39 10.73
C GLY A 38 -5.46 5.36 10.88
N VAL A 39 -4.25 4.81 10.88
CA VAL A 39 -2.99 5.57 10.91
C VAL A 39 -2.01 4.94 9.92
N PHE A 40 -0.97 5.68 9.52
CA PHE A 40 0.08 5.11 8.69
C PHE A 40 0.75 3.93 9.41
N ILE A 41 0.84 2.82 8.70
CA ILE A 41 1.69 1.69 9.09
C ILE A 41 2.97 1.64 8.26
N VAL A 42 2.96 2.28 7.09
CA VAL A 42 4.17 2.63 6.31
C VAL A 42 4.07 4.12 5.98
N ALA A 43 5.00 4.93 6.49
CA ALA A 43 5.06 6.35 6.18
C ALA A 43 5.89 6.61 4.90
N PRO A 44 5.67 7.74 4.20
CA PRO A 44 6.52 8.12 3.07
C PRO A 44 8.00 8.17 3.46
N GLY A 45 8.84 7.50 2.67
CA GLY A 45 10.28 7.39 2.88
C GLY A 45 10.72 6.18 3.71
N GLU A 46 9.79 5.45 4.31
CA GLU A 46 10.02 4.14 4.94
C GLU A 46 10.06 3.03 3.89
N LYS A 47 10.61 1.88 4.29
CA LYS A 47 10.60 0.67 3.44
C LYS A 47 9.45 -0.22 3.86
N TRP A 48 8.74 -0.76 2.89
CA TRP A 48 7.76 -1.83 3.12
C TRP A 48 8.43 -3.01 3.79
N GLN A 49 7.91 -3.44 4.94
CA GLN A 49 8.36 -4.63 5.63
C GLN A 49 7.41 -5.78 5.36
N LYS A 50 7.90 -7.00 5.61
CA LYS A 50 7.08 -8.20 5.51
C LYS A 50 5.77 -8.13 6.30
N ILE A 51 5.82 -7.55 7.51
CA ILE A 51 4.63 -7.45 8.38
C ILE A 51 3.55 -6.53 7.78
N ASP A 52 3.95 -5.47 7.09
CA ASP A 52 3.03 -4.53 6.45
C ASP A 52 2.32 -5.23 5.27
N VAL A 53 3.12 -5.91 4.44
CA VAL A 53 2.62 -6.73 3.31
C VAL A 53 1.65 -7.79 3.80
N ASP A 54 2.02 -8.56 4.83
CA ASP A 54 1.18 -9.62 5.39
C ASP A 54 -0.14 -9.03 5.94
N TYR A 55 -0.11 -7.84 6.56
CA TYR A 55 -1.32 -7.18 7.06
C TYR A 55 -2.27 -6.75 5.95
N PHE A 56 -1.77 -6.08 4.90
CA PHE A 56 -2.59 -5.69 3.76
C PHE A 56 -3.18 -6.90 3.02
N LYS A 57 -2.42 -8.00 2.90
CA LYS A 57 -2.93 -9.26 2.33
C LYS A 57 -4.10 -9.85 3.12
N ILE A 58 -4.08 -9.73 4.45
CA ILE A 58 -5.22 -10.15 5.29
C ILE A 58 -6.45 -9.29 4.97
N LEU A 59 -6.29 -7.97 4.82
CA LEU A 59 -7.39 -7.07 4.49
C LEU A 59 -7.96 -7.35 3.09
N MET A 60 -7.12 -7.59 2.10
CA MET A 60 -7.54 -7.98 0.75
C MET A 60 -8.28 -9.32 0.75
N GLY A 61 -7.79 -10.30 1.50
CA GLY A 61 -8.48 -11.57 1.68
C GLY A 61 -9.85 -11.42 2.36
N ALA A 62 -10.03 -10.40 3.22
CA ALA A 62 -11.33 -10.09 3.81
C ALA A 62 -12.29 -9.49 2.76
N ILE A 63 -11.82 -8.59 1.89
CA ILE A 63 -12.59 -8.03 0.76
C ILE A 63 -13.12 -9.16 -0.13
N ASP A 64 -12.23 -10.05 -0.56
CA ASP A 64 -12.58 -11.13 -1.48
C ASP A 64 -13.56 -12.13 -0.84
N LYS A 65 -13.39 -12.42 0.46
CA LYS A 65 -14.19 -13.41 1.16
C LYS A 65 -15.55 -12.89 1.62
N PHE A 66 -15.67 -11.60 1.90
CA PHE A 66 -16.87 -10.99 2.45
C PHE A 66 -17.31 -9.75 1.65
N PRO A 67 -17.87 -9.94 0.44
CA PRO A 67 -18.35 -8.82 -0.37
C PRO A 67 -19.32 -7.92 0.40
N GLY A 68 -19.02 -6.62 0.46
CA GLY A 68 -19.79 -5.64 1.21
C GLY A 68 -19.24 -5.34 2.62
N PHE A 69 -18.17 -6.02 3.04
CA PHE A 69 -17.42 -5.76 4.28
C PHE A 69 -16.00 -5.26 3.96
N ASP A 70 -15.91 -4.23 3.13
CA ASP A 70 -14.65 -3.73 2.61
C ASP A 70 -13.95 -2.85 3.67
N PRO A 71 -12.77 -3.22 4.19
CA PRO A 71 -11.94 -2.32 4.98
C PRO A 71 -11.51 -1.12 4.12
N GLU A 72 -11.44 0.05 4.74
CA GLU A 72 -10.95 1.25 4.07
C GLU A 72 -9.42 1.22 4.00
N ILE A 73 -8.88 1.47 2.81
CA ILE A 73 -7.44 1.45 2.53
C ILE A 73 -7.10 2.72 1.74
N GLN A 74 -6.10 3.49 2.21
CA GLN A 74 -5.60 4.69 1.55
C GLN A 74 -4.10 4.56 1.27
N GLY A 75 -3.63 5.22 0.20
CA GLY A 75 -2.22 5.17 -0.26
C GLY A 75 -1.80 3.84 -0.89
N VAL A 76 -2.76 2.95 -1.13
CA VAL A 76 -2.61 1.69 -1.86
C VAL A 76 -3.74 1.59 -2.86
N TYR A 77 -3.42 1.24 -4.10
CA TYR A 77 -4.34 1.19 -5.23
C TYR A 77 -4.86 -0.22 -5.40
N LEU A 78 -6.18 -0.40 -5.33
CA LEU A 78 -6.81 -1.70 -5.48
C LEU A 78 -7.27 -1.92 -6.92
N ASP A 79 -6.89 -3.05 -7.51
CA ASP A 79 -7.41 -3.54 -8.78
C ASP A 79 -8.30 -4.76 -8.52
N LYS A 80 -9.58 -4.65 -8.89
CA LYS A 80 -10.62 -5.68 -8.66
C LYS A 80 -11.06 -6.38 -9.95
N ASP A 81 -10.42 -6.15 -11.10
CA ASP A 81 -10.93 -6.59 -12.40
C ASP A 81 -10.87 -8.12 -12.62
N THR A 82 -10.09 -8.85 -11.82
CA THR A 82 -9.81 -10.29 -12.04
C THR A 82 -10.52 -11.24 -11.06
N GLY A 83 -11.38 -10.73 -10.18
CA GLY A 83 -12.05 -11.52 -9.14
C GLY A 83 -11.17 -11.88 -7.93
N VAL A 84 -9.88 -11.56 -8.00
CA VAL A 84 -8.96 -11.49 -6.85
C VAL A 84 -8.56 -10.03 -6.72
N THR A 85 -8.74 -9.45 -5.53
CA THR A 85 -8.31 -8.08 -5.29
C THR A 85 -6.79 -8.05 -5.33
N LYS A 86 -6.21 -7.25 -6.23
CA LYS A 86 -4.80 -6.89 -6.24
C LYS A 86 -4.60 -5.53 -5.59
N ALA A 87 -3.42 -5.31 -5.05
CA ALA A 87 -3.05 -4.06 -4.40
C ALA A 87 -1.67 -3.61 -4.86
N GLN A 88 -1.53 -2.32 -5.15
CA GLN A 88 -0.30 -1.72 -5.62
C GLN A 88 0.06 -0.52 -4.76
N GLY A 89 1.34 -0.35 -4.45
CA GLY A 89 1.86 0.84 -3.78
C GLY A 89 2.77 1.62 -4.73
N PHE A 90 2.79 2.95 -4.59
CA PHE A 90 3.72 3.79 -5.33
C PHE A 90 5.04 3.91 -4.57
N VAL A 91 6.12 3.43 -5.19
CA VAL A 91 7.42 3.23 -4.54
C VAL A 91 8.58 3.72 -5.40
N LEU A 92 9.73 3.90 -4.75
CA LEU A 92 11.04 4.00 -5.40
C LEU A 92 11.68 2.63 -5.59
#